data_AF-A0A849BT14-F1
#
_entry.id   AF-A0A849BT14-F1
#
_cell.length_a   1.000
_cell.length_b   1.000
_cell.length_c   1.000
_cell.angle_alpha   90.00
_cell.angle_beta   90.00
_cell.angle_gamma   90.00
#
_symmetry.space_group_name_H-M   'P 1'
#
loop_
_entity.id
_entity.type
_entity.pdbx_description
1 polymer ?
#
loop_
_entity_poly.entity_id
_entity_poly.type
_entity_poly.pdbx_seq_one_letter_code
_entity_poly.pdbx_strand_id
1 'polypeptide(L)'
;MTAGRSATGAGRDLDVVVLGATGLTGRLVARHLHERSRATGARWAVAGRSPDRLAAVLDELGAPDVPSLVVDLRDEPALERVARRTRVVLDLAGPYSRTADAVVAACVRGGASYVDLSGEVPAVARTVRTWHGPARRAGVRVVQVSGYEALPADLAVLLACRRAEEADAVGGPASAQVADGARAEGSGAEGPSA
;
A
#
# COMPACT_ATOMS: atom_id res chain seq x y z
N MET A 1 -14.81 22.21 -0.66
CA MET A 1 -14.10 22.33 0.62
C MET A 1 -12.71 21.71 0.46
N THR A 2 -11.71 22.52 0.16
CA THR A 2 -10.31 22.12 0.06
C THR A 2 -9.79 21.92 1.48
N ALA A 3 -9.62 20.67 1.91
CA ALA A 3 -8.99 20.36 3.18
C ALA A 3 -7.60 21.02 3.22
N GLY A 4 -7.40 21.93 4.18
CA GLY A 4 -6.15 22.65 4.37
C GLY A 4 -4.99 21.67 4.57
N ARG A 5 -3.90 21.88 3.82
CA ARG A 5 -2.66 21.13 3.98
C ARG A 5 -2.15 21.31 5.41
N SER A 6 -2.21 20.26 6.23
CA SER A 6 -1.56 20.25 7.53
C SER A 6 -0.04 20.38 7.34
N ALA A 7 0.51 21.46 7.90
CA ALA A 7 1.91 21.87 7.83
C ALA A 7 2.85 20.98 8.68
N THR A 8 2.70 19.66 8.60
CA THR A 8 3.65 18.71 9.20
C THR A 8 4.71 18.31 8.17
N GLY A 9 5.73 19.16 8.02
CA GLY A 9 6.97 18.80 7.35
C GLY A 9 7.53 19.92 6.47
N ALA A 10 8.14 20.93 7.08
CA ALA A 10 8.87 22.01 6.39
C ALA A 10 10.15 21.56 5.63
N GLY A 11 10.21 20.30 5.17
CA GLY A 11 11.34 19.74 4.43
C GLY A 11 11.00 18.54 3.52
N ARG A 12 9.72 18.18 3.35
CA ARG A 12 9.30 17.07 2.47
C ARG A 12 8.79 17.58 1.12
N ASP A 13 9.50 17.27 0.06
CA ASP A 13 9.16 17.66 -1.31
C ASP A 13 8.27 16.64 -2.04
N LEU A 14 8.12 15.43 -1.49
CA LEU A 14 7.29 14.37 -2.06
C LEU A 14 6.17 13.94 -1.11
N ASP A 15 4.98 13.72 -1.64
CA ASP A 15 3.84 13.19 -0.90
C ASP A 15 3.85 11.66 -0.93
N VAL A 16 4.13 11.05 -2.09
CA VAL A 16 4.16 9.59 -2.28
C VAL A 16 5.39 9.15 -3.08
N VAL A 17 6.09 8.13 -2.63
CA VAL A 17 7.09 7.41 -3.44
C VAL A 17 6.61 5.99 -3.70
N VAL A 18 6.62 5.58 -4.97
CA VAL A 18 6.31 4.20 -5.39
C VAL A 18 7.62 3.41 -5.48
N LEU A 19 7.95 2.68 -4.42
CA LEU A 19 9.12 1.80 -4.40
C LEU A 19 8.77 0.47 -5.06
N GLY A 20 9.56 0.03 -6.04
CA GLY A 20 9.22 -1.12 -6.88
C GLY A 20 8.36 -0.75 -8.10
N ALA A 21 8.44 0.50 -8.56
CA ALA A 21 7.64 1.03 -9.67
C ALA A 21 7.77 0.25 -11.00
N THR A 22 8.86 -0.50 -11.19
CA THR A 22 9.09 -1.27 -12.43
C THR A 22 8.36 -2.61 -12.46
N GLY A 23 7.83 -3.07 -11.31
CA GLY A 23 7.06 -4.31 -11.20
C GLY A 23 5.63 -4.17 -11.74
N LEU A 24 4.91 -5.28 -11.82
CA LEU A 24 3.54 -5.32 -12.35
C LEU A 24 2.62 -4.32 -11.63
N THR A 25 2.47 -4.47 -10.31
CA THR A 25 1.61 -3.58 -9.51
C THR A 25 2.18 -2.17 -9.45
N GLY A 26 3.51 -2.03 -9.39
CA GLY A 26 4.19 -0.74 -9.41
C GLY A 26 3.83 0.13 -10.63
N ARG A 27 3.77 -0.48 -11.81
CA ARG A 27 3.37 0.20 -13.05
C ARG A 27 1.91 0.66 -13.03
N LEU A 28 1.01 -0.17 -12.52
CA LEU A 28 -0.41 0.16 -12.38
C LEU A 28 -0.62 1.33 -11.40
N VAL A 29 0.08 1.29 -10.26
CA VAL A 29 0.05 2.37 -9.28
C VAL A 29 0.65 3.66 -9.84
N ALA A 30 1.78 3.58 -10.55
CA ALA A 30 2.39 4.75 -11.18
C ALA A 30 1.44 5.41 -12.20
N ARG A 31 0.75 4.60 -13.02
CA ARG A 31 -0.30 5.10 -13.92
C ARG A 31 -1.42 5.79 -13.16
N HIS A 32 -1.94 5.15 -12.13
CA HIS A 32 -3.00 5.72 -11.30
C HIS A 32 -2.59 7.04 -10.65
N LEU A 33 -1.39 7.11 -10.08
CA LEU A 33 -0.86 8.35 -9.49
C LEU A 33 -0.63 9.43 -10.55
N HIS A 34 -0.16 9.07 -11.74
CA HIS A 34 -0.01 10.03 -12.84
C HIS A 34 -1.35 10.68 -13.20
N GLU A 35 -2.41 9.89 -13.36
CA GLU A 35 -3.75 10.40 -13.64
C GLU A 35 -4.32 11.23 -12.49
N ARG A 36 -4.19 10.73 -11.25
CA ARG A 36 -4.78 11.38 -10.06
C ARG A 36 -4.02 12.62 -9.62
N SER A 37 -2.70 12.65 -9.75
CA SER A 37 -1.86 13.80 -9.35
C SER A 37 -2.22 15.06 -10.12
N ARG A 38 -2.66 14.94 -11.39
CA ARG A 38 -3.18 16.09 -12.16
C ARG A 38 -4.41 16.73 -11.51
N ALA A 39 -5.27 15.93 -10.88
CA ALA A 39 -6.46 16.41 -10.20
C ALA A 39 -6.22 16.85 -8.75
N THR A 40 -5.26 16.21 -8.06
CA THR A 40 -5.01 16.44 -6.62
C THR A 40 -3.83 17.37 -6.33
N GLY A 41 -2.96 17.60 -7.31
CA GLY A 41 -1.67 18.28 -7.11
C GLY A 41 -0.66 17.46 -6.30
N ALA A 42 -0.87 16.15 -6.13
CA ALA A 42 0.03 15.30 -5.36
C ALA A 42 1.41 15.20 -6.01
N ARG A 43 2.47 15.46 -5.23
CA ARG A 43 3.86 15.33 -5.67
C ARG A 43 4.29 13.90 -5.44
N TRP A 44 4.64 13.18 -6.50
CA TRP A 44 4.99 11.76 -6.38
C TRP A 44 6.25 11.44 -7.20
N ALA A 45 6.87 10.30 -6.89
CA ALA A 45 8.06 9.83 -7.58
C ALA A 45 8.05 8.30 -7.72
N VAL A 46 8.76 7.79 -8.72
CA VAL A 46 9.03 6.36 -8.90
C VAL A 46 10.38 6.01 -8.28
N ALA A 47 10.49 4.86 -7.63
CA ALA A 47 11.74 4.41 -7.02
C ALA A 47 12.03 2.94 -7.32
N GLY A 48 13.31 2.63 -7.50
CA GLY A 48 13.78 1.28 -7.80
C GLY A 48 15.27 1.23 -8.15
N ARG A 49 15.77 0.03 -8.44
CA ARG A 49 17.21 -0.23 -8.61
C ARG A 49 17.78 0.07 -10.00
N SER A 50 16.92 0.10 -11.02
CA SER A 50 17.34 0.19 -12.42
C SER A 50 16.91 1.54 -13.00
N PRO A 51 17.85 2.48 -13.25
CA PRO A 51 17.55 3.78 -13.83
C PRO A 51 16.79 3.66 -15.15
N ASP A 52 17.27 2.80 -16.06
CA ASP A 52 16.68 2.62 -17.38
C ASP A 52 15.24 2.10 -17.32
N ARG A 53 14.95 1.17 -16.41
CA ARG A 53 13.58 0.67 -16.23
C ARG A 53 12.65 1.69 -15.61
N LEU A 54 13.16 2.58 -14.73
CA LEU A 54 12.38 3.68 -14.19
C LEU A 54 12.07 4.71 -15.28
N ALA A 55 13.06 5.06 -16.11
CA ALA A 55 12.88 5.94 -17.26
C ALA A 55 11.82 5.38 -18.22
N ALA A 56 11.92 4.09 -18.58
CA ALA A 56 10.91 3.44 -19.44
C ALA A 56 9.48 3.51 -18.86
N VAL A 57 9.30 3.36 -17.54
CA VAL A 57 7.98 3.52 -16.91
C VAL A 57 7.47 4.96 -17.05
N LEU A 58 8.33 5.96 -16.89
CA LEU A 58 7.93 7.36 -17.03
C LEU A 58 7.64 7.74 -18.49
N ASP A 59 8.41 7.21 -19.44
CA ASP A 59 8.20 7.40 -20.87
C ASP A 59 6.86 6.79 -21.32
N GLU A 60 6.56 5.55 -20.89
CA GLU A 60 5.27 4.89 -21.13
C GLU A 60 4.07 5.71 -20.61
N LEU A 61 4.27 6.47 -19.53
CA LEU A 61 3.25 7.32 -18.93
C LEU A 61 3.19 8.74 -19.54
N GLY A 62 4.19 9.14 -20.35
CA GLY A 62 4.34 10.52 -20.78
C GLY A 62 4.55 11.47 -19.61
N ALA A 63 5.36 11.05 -18.62
CA ALA A 63 5.54 11.72 -17.33
C ALA A 63 7.01 12.12 -17.05
N PRO A 64 7.68 12.86 -17.96
CA PRO A 64 9.12 13.16 -17.84
C PRO A 64 9.48 14.02 -16.62
N ASP A 65 8.53 14.81 -16.11
CA ASP A 65 8.74 15.70 -14.96
C ASP A 65 8.60 14.98 -13.60
N VAL A 66 8.15 13.72 -13.59
CA VAL A 66 8.05 12.93 -12.36
C VAL A 66 9.44 12.46 -11.95
N PRO A 67 9.92 12.74 -10.72
CA PRO A 67 11.24 12.31 -10.30
C PRO A 67 11.38 10.77 -10.30
N SER A 68 12.53 10.30 -10.76
CA SER A 68 12.97 8.91 -10.60
C SER A 68 14.06 8.83 -9.53
N LEU A 69 13.86 7.96 -8.53
CA LEU A 69 14.76 7.77 -7.40
C LEU A 69 15.43 6.40 -7.50
N VAL A 70 16.72 6.39 -7.86
CA VAL A 70 17.50 5.16 -7.92
C VAL A 70 17.89 4.74 -6.50
N VAL A 71 17.37 3.60 -6.06
CA VAL A 71 17.58 3.08 -4.70
C VAL A 71 17.69 1.56 -4.71
N ASP A 72 18.74 1.04 -4.08
CA ASP A 72 18.86 -0.37 -3.73
C ASP A 72 18.36 -0.58 -2.31
N LEU A 73 17.57 -1.62 -2.11
CA LEU A 73 17.01 -1.97 -0.80
C LEU A 73 18.09 -2.39 0.21
N ARG A 74 19.30 -2.69 -0.28
CA ARG A 74 20.49 -2.97 0.53
C ARG A 74 21.25 -1.71 0.97
N ASP A 75 20.92 -0.55 0.39
CA ASP A 75 21.52 0.74 0.74
C ASP A 75 20.59 1.47 1.73
N GLU A 76 20.77 1.17 3.02
CA GLU A 76 20.00 1.81 4.10
C GLU A 76 20.10 3.35 4.06
N PRO A 77 21.30 3.97 3.90
CA PRO A 77 21.39 5.41 3.73
C PRO A 77 20.55 5.96 2.56
N ALA A 78 20.51 5.26 1.42
CA ALA A 78 19.68 5.67 0.28
C ALA A 78 18.18 5.58 0.59
N LEU A 79 17.74 4.49 1.22
CA LEU A 79 16.35 4.36 1.67
C LEU A 79 15.97 5.47 2.66
N GLU A 80 16.85 5.84 3.58
CA GLU A 80 16.59 6.92 4.52
C GLU A 80 16.50 8.29 3.83
N ARG A 81 17.35 8.55 2.81
CA ARG A 81 17.24 9.77 1.99
C ARG A 81 15.90 9.86 1.27
N VAL A 82 15.38 8.73 0.76
CA VAL A 82 14.04 8.65 0.18
C VAL A 82 12.99 8.97 1.26
N ALA A 83 13.03 8.29 2.40
CA ALA A 83 12.07 8.48 3.48
C ALA A 83 12.04 9.94 4.00
N ARG A 84 13.20 10.60 4.15
CA ARG A 84 13.26 12.00 4.62
C ARG A 84 12.56 12.99 3.70
N ARG A 85 12.52 12.70 2.39
CA ARG A 85 11.87 13.53 1.37
C ARG A 85 10.36 13.30 1.25
N THR A 86 9.86 12.20 1.80
CA THR A 86 8.55 11.66 1.45
C THR A 86 7.60 11.59 2.64
N ARG A 87 6.30 11.84 2.42
CA ARG A 87 5.28 11.63 3.46
C ARG A 87 4.90 10.15 3.59
N VAL A 88 4.69 9.47 2.46
CA VAL A 88 4.36 8.04 2.38
C VAL A 88 5.26 7.30 1.39
N VAL A 89 5.95 6.26 1.86
CA VAL A 89 6.59 5.27 0.98
C VAL A 89 5.61 4.13 0.77
N LEU A 90 5.22 3.92 -0.48
CA LEU A 90 4.43 2.77 -0.91
C LEU A 90 5.38 1.69 -1.43
N ASP A 91 5.58 0.65 -0.63
CA ASP A 91 6.48 -0.45 -0.90
C ASP A 91 5.79 -1.56 -1.68
N LEU A 92 6.18 -1.67 -2.94
CA LEU A 92 5.78 -2.70 -3.89
C LEU A 92 6.99 -3.54 -4.32
N ALA A 93 8.08 -3.48 -3.56
CA ALA A 93 9.35 -4.13 -3.86
C ALA A 93 9.51 -5.44 -3.06
N GLY A 94 8.62 -6.40 -3.33
CA GLY A 94 8.70 -7.75 -2.76
C GLY A 94 9.89 -8.57 -3.29
N PRO A 95 10.20 -9.72 -2.65
CA PRO A 95 9.48 -10.35 -1.53
C PRO A 95 9.75 -9.68 -0.17
N TYR A 96 8.68 -9.42 0.58
CA TYR A 96 8.66 -8.64 1.82
C TYR A 96 9.35 -9.34 2.99
N SER A 97 9.38 -10.67 2.98
CA SER A 97 10.17 -11.45 3.94
C SER A 97 11.64 -11.04 3.99
N ARG A 98 12.18 -10.49 2.89
CA ARG A 98 13.57 -10.04 2.78
C ARG A 98 13.74 -8.53 2.79
N THR A 99 12.74 -7.78 2.32
CA THR A 99 12.90 -6.36 2.00
C THR A 99 12.21 -5.42 2.98
N ALA A 100 11.09 -5.84 3.58
CA ALA A 100 10.23 -4.94 4.35
C ALA A 100 10.96 -4.32 5.56
N ASP A 101 11.84 -5.09 6.22
CA ASP A 101 12.52 -4.62 7.44
C ASP A 101 13.38 -3.37 7.18
N ALA A 102 14.19 -3.39 6.13
CA ALA A 102 15.05 -2.26 5.75
C ALA A 102 14.23 -1.02 5.36
N VAL A 103 13.13 -1.21 4.63
CA VAL A 103 12.27 -0.10 4.19
C VAL A 103 11.49 0.50 5.37
N VAL A 104 10.94 -0.34 6.26
CA VAL A 104 10.26 0.13 7.48
C VAL A 104 11.25 0.84 8.41
N ALA A 105 12.46 0.31 8.58
CA ALA A 105 13.51 0.95 9.36
C ALA A 105 13.83 2.36 8.83
N ALA A 106 14.01 2.50 7.51
CA ALA A 106 14.25 3.77 6.87
C ALA A 106 13.07 4.73 7.02
N CYS A 107 11.83 4.25 6.90
CA CYS A 107 10.62 5.06 7.12
C CYS A 107 10.55 5.58 8.56
N VAL A 108 10.80 4.72 9.55
CA VAL A 108 10.82 5.08 10.97
C VAL A 108 11.91 6.12 11.26
N ARG A 109 13.12 5.95 10.72
CA ARG A 109 14.23 6.92 10.89
C ARG A 109 14.00 8.23 10.14
N GLY A 110 13.47 8.18 8.92
CA GLY A 110 13.18 9.34 8.07
C GLY A 110 11.85 10.04 8.38
N GLY A 111 11.04 9.46 9.26
CA GLY A 111 9.73 9.99 9.64
C GLY A 111 8.66 9.85 8.55
N ALA A 112 8.84 8.97 7.56
CA ALA A 112 7.85 8.67 6.54
C ALA A 112 6.88 7.59 7.03
N SER A 113 5.62 7.66 6.61
CA SER A 113 4.71 6.53 6.77
C SER A 113 4.99 5.47 5.70
N TYR A 114 4.75 4.21 6.05
CA TYR A 114 4.98 3.04 5.21
C TYR A 114 3.64 2.39 4.86
N VAL A 115 3.48 1.98 3.60
CA VAL A 115 2.35 1.16 3.13
C VAL A 115 2.86 0.02 2.26
N ASP A 116 2.37 -1.20 2.45
CA ASP A 116 2.64 -2.35 1.58
C ASP A 116 1.37 -3.13 1.20
N LEU A 117 1.50 -4.09 0.29
CA LEU A 117 0.47 -5.09 -0.03
C LEU A 117 0.90 -6.52 0.29
N SER A 118 1.73 -6.70 1.33
CA SER A 118 2.30 -7.99 1.68
C SER A 118 1.23 -9.04 2.00
N GLY A 119 1.22 -10.14 1.25
CA GLY A 119 0.50 -11.37 1.60
C GLY A 119 1.34 -12.34 2.46
N GLU A 120 2.57 -11.96 2.82
CA GLU A 120 3.50 -12.83 3.54
C GLU A 120 3.28 -12.72 5.06
N VAL A 121 2.33 -13.48 5.60
CA VAL A 121 1.94 -13.45 7.03
C VAL A 121 3.13 -13.47 8.01
N PRO A 122 4.19 -14.31 7.84
CA PRO A 122 5.36 -14.26 8.72
C PRO A 122 6.14 -12.95 8.66
N ALA A 123 6.18 -12.29 7.49
CA ALA A 123 6.82 -10.99 7.32
C ALA A 123 6.01 -9.90 8.02
N VAL A 124 4.68 -9.90 7.85
CA VAL A 124 3.75 -8.99 8.55
C VAL A 124 3.91 -9.12 10.07
N ALA A 125 3.84 -10.35 10.60
CA ALA A 125 3.98 -10.60 12.04
C ALA A 125 5.35 -10.19 12.60
N ARG A 126 6.42 -10.30 11.80
CA ARG A 126 7.74 -9.81 12.18
C ARG A 126 7.77 -8.28 12.21
N THR A 127 7.29 -7.62 11.16
CA THR A 127 7.24 -6.15 11.09
C THR A 127 6.46 -5.56 12.26
N VAL A 128 5.29 -6.11 12.60
CA VAL A 128 4.50 -5.66 13.76
C VAL A 128 5.29 -5.80 15.05
N ARG A 129 5.87 -6.98 15.32
CA ARG A 129 6.63 -7.23 16.57
C ARG A 129 7.85 -6.31 16.70
N THR A 130 8.59 -6.11 15.61
CA THR A 130 9.83 -5.33 15.63
C THR A 130 9.57 -3.82 15.63
N TRP A 131 8.63 -3.34 14.82
CA TRP A 131 8.53 -1.92 14.48
C TRP A 131 7.34 -1.19 15.10
N HIS A 132 6.38 -1.87 15.74
CA HIS A 132 5.24 -1.19 16.38
C HIS A 132 5.68 -0.11 17.39
N GLY A 133 6.55 -0.46 18.33
CA GLY A 133 7.06 0.47 19.34
C GLY A 133 7.86 1.63 18.72
N PRO A 134 8.91 1.36 17.91
CA PRO A 134 9.67 2.39 17.21
C PRO A 134 8.81 3.32 16.34
N ALA A 135 7.89 2.78 15.54
CA ALA A 135 7.02 3.57 14.68
C ALA A 135 6.11 4.52 15.47
N ARG A 136 5.54 4.03 16.58
CA ARG A 136 4.75 4.86 17.50
C ARG A 136 5.56 6.02 18.09
N ARG A 137 6.79 5.75 18.54
CA ARG A 137 7.68 6.81 19.08
C ARG A 137 8.05 7.84 18.02
N ALA A 138 8.26 7.41 16.79
CA ALA A 138 8.58 8.29 15.67
C ALA A 138 7.35 9.04 15.09
N GLY A 139 6.13 8.68 15.50
CA GLY A 139 4.89 9.28 14.97
C GLY A 139 4.59 8.88 13.53
N VAL A 140 5.14 7.76 13.05
CA VAL A 140 4.91 7.24 11.69
C VAL A 140 3.89 6.12 11.69
N ARG A 141 3.16 5.98 10.59
CA ARG A 141 2.21 4.87 10.39
C ARG A 141 2.87 3.80 9.55
N VAL A 142 2.71 2.54 9.95
CA VAL A 142 3.11 1.36 9.17
C VAL A 142 1.83 0.59 8.89
N VAL A 143 1.38 0.60 7.64
CA VAL A 143 0.14 -0.06 7.20
C VAL A 143 0.52 -1.18 6.25
N GLN A 144 0.25 -2.42 6.64
CA GLN A 144 0.58 -3.58 5.83
C GLN A 144 -0.69 -4.16 5.21
N VAL A 145 -0.51 -5.08 4.26
CA VAL A 145 -1.63 -5.86 3.69
C VAL A 145 -2.69 -4.95 3.04
N SER A 146 -2.28 -3.80 2.50
CA SER A 146 -3.19 -2.80 1.90
C SER A 146 -3.39 -3.06 0.40
N GLY A 147 -3.75 -4.30 0.08
CA GLY A 147 -3.96 -4.77 -1.29
C GLY A 147 -5.39 -5.30 -1.51
N TYR A 148 -5.64 -5.70 -2.75
CA TYR A 148 -6.93 -6.29 -3.14
C TYR A 148 -7.31 -7.53 -2.33
N GLU A 149 -6.33 -8.30 -1.85
CA GLU A 149 -6.57 -9.55 -1.11
C GLU A 149 -7.11 -9.33 0.32
N ALA A 150 -6.96 -8.13 0.87
CA ALA A 150 -7.39 -7.81 2.24
C ALA A 150 -8.43 -6.70 2.32
N LEU A 151 -8.33 -5.66 1.47
CA LEU A 151 -9.23 -4.50 1.54
C LEU A 151 -10.73 -4.84 1.44
N PRO A 152 -11.19 -5.74 0.55
CA PRO A 152 -12.60 -6.11 0.49
C PRO A 152 -13.08 -6.80 1.78
N ALA A 153 -12.26 -7.66 2.37
CA ALA A 153 -12.59 -8.35 3.61
C ALA A 153 -12.64 -7.38 4.81
N ASP A 154 -11.64 -6.52 4.95
CA ASP A 154 -11.59 -5.49 6.00
C ASP A 154 -12.79 -4.53 5.89
N LEU A 155 -13.14 -4.12 4.67
CA LEU A 155 -14.30 -3.27 4.43
C LEU A 155 -15.62 -4.00 4.75
N ALA A 156 -15.75 -5.27 4.37
CA ALA A 156 -16.94 -6.05 4.66
C ALA A 156 -17.18 -6.18 6.17
N VAL A 157 -16.13 -6.47 6.94
CA VAL A 157 -16.20 -6.54 8.41
C VAL A 157 -16.57 -5.18 9.00
N LEU A 158 -15.93 -4.09 8.54
CA LEU A 158 -16.24 -2.75 9.01
C LEU A 158 -17.71 -2.37 8.76
N LEU A 159 -18.22 -2.64 7.56
CA LEU A 159 -19.60 -2.35 7.19
C LEU A 159 -20.59 -3.21 7.99
N ALA A 160 -20.27 -4.49 8.22
CA ALA A 160 -21.09 -5.37 9.05
C ALA A 160 -21.15 -4.88 10.50
N CYS A 161 -20.02 -4.46 11.09
CA CYS A 161 -19.98 -3.88 12.44
C CYS A 161 -20.83 -2.61 12.55
N ARG A 162 -20.68 -1.67 11.59
CA ARG A 162 -21.50 -0.43 11.58
C ARG A 162 -22.98 -0.73 11.47
N ARG A 163 -23.36 -1.71 10.63
CA ARG A 163 -24.75 -2.14 10.47
C ARG A 163 -25.31 -2.73 11.77
N ALA A 164 -24.50 -3.50 12.50
CA ALA A 164 -24.90 -4.06 13.80
C ALA A 164 -25.11 -2.95 14.84
N GLU A 165 -24.19 -1.99 14.92
CA GLU A 165 -24.32 -0.81 15.81
C GLU A 165 -25.59 0.00 15.51
N GLU A 166 -25.90 0.22 14.23
CA GLU A 166 -27.15 0.88 13.80
C GLU A 166 -28.40 0.09 14.19
N ALA A 167 -28.38 -1.24 14.06
CA ALA A 167 -29.53 -2.09 14.39
C ALA A 167 -29.79 -2.12 15.90
N ASP A 168 -28.73 -2.23 16.70
CA ASP A 168 -28.79 -2.19 18.17
C ASP A 168 -29.28 -0.83 18.67
N ALA A 169 -28.86 0.27 18.03
CA ALA A 169 -29.29 1.62 18.39
C ALA A 169 -30.80 1.87 18.18
N VAL A 170 -31.46 1.11 17.31
CA VAL A 170 -32.90 1.22 17.01
C VAL A 170 -33.73 0.17 17.77
N GLY A 171 -33.09 -0.66 18.63
CA GLY A 171 -33.76 -1.68 19.43
C GLY A 171 -34.34 -2.84 18.62
N GLY A 172 -33.89 -3.01 17.37
CA GLY A 172 -34.25 -4.16 16.54
C GLY A 172 -33.38 -5.36 16.89
N PRO A 173 -33.87 -6.61 16.75
CA PRO A 173 -33.02 -7.77 16.93
C PRO A 173 -31.90 -7.74 15.88
N ALA A 174 -30.65 -7.73 16.31
CA ALA A 174 -29.49 -7.92 15.44
C ALA A 174 -29.46 -9.39 14.94
N SER A 175 -30.25 -9.69 13.90
CA SER A 175 -30.19 -10.97 13.21
C SER A 175 -29.22 -10.85 12.03
N ALA A 176 -28.02 -11.43 12.15
CA ALA A 176 -27.12 -11.62 11.02
C ALA A 176 -27.55 -12.89 10.27
N GLN A 177 -27.98 -12.74 9.02
CA GLN A 177 -28.13 -13.88 8.11
C GLN A 177 -26.80 -14.10 7.40
N VAL A 178 -26.14 -15.23 7.65
CA VAL A 178 -24.99 -15.66 6.85
C VAL A 178 -25.55 -16.11 5.51
N ALA A 179 -25.34 -15.30 4.47
CA ALA A 179 -25.62 -15.73 3.11
C ALA A 179 -24.55 -16.75 2.71
N ASP A 180 -24.94 -18.03 2.64
CA ASP A 180 -24.06 -19.11 2.18
C ASP A 180 -23.89 -19.00 0.66
N GLY A 181 -22.88 -18.23 0.25
CA GLY A 181 -22.58 -17.91 -1.14
C GLY A 181 -21.48 -18.81 -1.72
N ALA A 182 -21.68 -20.13 -1.72
CA ALA A 182 -20.83 -21.04 -2.48
C ALA A 182 -21.63 -22.24 -2.99
N ARG A 183 -22.32 -22.08 -4.12
CA ARG A 183 -22.66 -23.22 -4.98
C ARG A 183 -21.57 -23.35 -6.02
N ALA A 184 -20.62 -24.25 -5.79
CA ALA A 184 -19.76 -24.75 -6.85
C ALA A 184 -20.63 -25.64 -7.76
N GLU A 185 -20.96 -25.17 -8.96
CA GLU A 185 -21.54 -26.01 -10.00
C GLU A 185 -20.44 -26.95 -10.51
N GLY A 186 -20.37 -28.15 -9.95
CA GLY A 186 -19.63 -29.25 -10.54
C GLY A 186 -20.37 -29.74 -11.78
N SER A 187 -19.85 -29.46 -12.98
CA SER A 187 -20.31 -30.09 -14.20
C SER A 187 -19.88 -31.56 -14.20
N GLY A 188 -20.75 -32.44 -13.68
CA GLY A 188 -20.65 -33.87 -13.90
C GLY A 188 -20.89 -34.17 -15.38
N ALA A 189 -19.85 -34.59 -16.08
CA ALA A 189 -19.99 -35.19 -17.41
C ALA A 189 -20.50 -36.63 -17.21
N GLU A 190 -21.82 -36.83 -17.29
CA GLU A 190 -22.39 -38.15 -17.57
C GLU A 190 -22.23 -38.43 -19.08
N GLY A 191 -21.29 -39.32 -19.41
CA GLY A 191 -21.26 -39.96 -20.72
C GLY A 191 -22.32 -41.06 -20.78
N PRO A 192 -23.08 -41.21 -21.87
CA PRO A 192 -24.07 -42.28 -21.98
C PRO A 192 -23.39 -43.62 -22.22
N SER A 193 -23.77 -44.58 -21.39
CA SER A 193 -23.56 -46.02 -21.59
C SER A 193 -24.48 -46.53 -22.70
N ALA A 194 -23.91 -46.95 -23.83
CA ALA A 194 -24.40 -48.05 -24.68
C ALA A 194 -23.26 -48.55 -25.57
#